data_AF-A0A2E6ENM6-F1
#
_entry.id   AF-A0A2E6ENM6-F1
#
_cell.length_a   1.000
_cell.length_b   1.000
_cell.length_c   1.000
_cell.angle_alpha   90.00
_cell.angle_beta   90.00
_cell.angle_gamma   90.00
#
_symmetry.space_group_name_H-M   'P 1'
#
loop_
_entity.id
_entity.type
_entity.pdbx_description
1 polymer ?
#
loop_
_entity_poly.entity_id
_entity_poly.type
_entity_poly.pdbx_seq_one_letter_code
_entity_poly.pdbx_strand_id
1 'polypeptide(L)'
;MCRPLTITVLLLCLLGGCRDDLELSEPEQQSALQRSLQFATSQPHYLRPVNSGGIPAGLPDLKASTCGACHQEIYQEWRISTHARAYLDDPQFIAELNKPREGDSDVRWMCHNCHTPLREQQQQLVTGLHAGKLDRAVYEVNPSFDHELQKEAVTCAACHVRDGVVLGPFGNSDAPHATRKSEELLSPALCTACHQAQAHFEDLALACAFDTGAEFEKSPYAAEGFTCQQCHMPKQQRPLVGGGNPRPTRRHWFGGSMIAKQPVFEEEIAAIRPHYPEGLTLFWKDLPKELIAGSANKLRLVAYNEHAGHSLPTGDPERFILINASIKNAKGEVLSQVSERIGARWQWSPQPRKLSDNRLAPRERRIYQLSFTAPQKGALRLELEASKWRINDANLDYHQLRGKTVPGRVFFRSSQQLKLR
;
A
#
# COMPACT_ATOMS: atom_id res chain seq x y z
N MET A 1 0.89 57.40 -73.94
CA MET A 1 1.80 56.44 -73.27
C MET A 1 1.95 56.88 -71.82
N CYS A 2 2.09 55.91 -70.90
CA CYS A 2 2.08 56.00 -69.42
C CYS A 2 0.71 56.10 -68.72
N ARG A 3 0.38 55.02 -68.00
CA ARG A 3 -0.76 54.83 -67.08
C ARG A 3 -0.50 55.56 -65.74
N PRO A 4 -1.55 56.00 -65.00
CA PRO A 4 -1.42 56.30 -63.59
C PRO A 4 -1.58 55.03 -62.73
N LEU A 5 -0.77 54.94 -61.68
CA LEU A 5 -0.80 53.92 -60.63
C LEU A 5 -1.88 54.31 -59.61
N THR A 6 -2.90 53.47 -59.40
CA THR A 6 -3.83 53.62 -58.27
C THR A 6 -3.48 52.57 -57.23
N ILE A 7 -3.13 53.02 -56.03
CA ILE A 7 -2.79 52.21 -54.87
C ILE A 7 -4.09 51.65 -54.27
N THR A 8 -4.24 50.32 -54.27
CA THR A 8 -5.30 49.63 -53.52
C THR A 8 -4.68 49.07 -52.25
N VAL A 9 -5.10 49.62 -51.10
CA VAL A 9 -4.79 49.11 -49.77
C VAL A 9 -5.54 47.80 -49.56
N LEU A 10 -4.83 46.68 -49.43
CA LEU A 10 -5.40 45.40 -49.01
C LEU A 10 -5.23 45.26 -47.49
N LEU A 11 -6.35 45.27 -46.76
CA LEU A 11 -6.42 45.00 -45.33
C LEU A 11 -6.04 43.52 -45.08
N LEU A 12 -4.90 43.27 -44.43
CA LEU A 12 -4.58 41.95 -43.88
C LEU A 12 -5.38 41.75 -42.57
N CYS A 13 -6.41 40.90 -42.61
CA CYS A 13 -6.95 40.29 -41.40
C CYS A 13 -6.05 39.12 -41.00
N LEU A 14 -5.24 39.31 -39.96
CA LEU A 14 -4.58 38.26 -39.21
C LEU A 14 -5.64 37.51 -38.37
N LEU A 15 -6.17 36.42 -38.90
CA LEU A 15 -6.88 35.43 -38.09
C LEU A 15 -5.83 34.57 -37.39
N GLY A 16 -5.59 34.86 -36.11
CA GLY A 16 -4.87 33.98 -35.20
C GLY A 16 -5.64 32.68 -35.03
N GLY A 17 -5.11 31.60 -35.61
CA GLY A 17 -5.57 30.25 -35.33
C GLY A 17 -5.16 29.83 -33.92
N CYS A 18 -6.14 29.47 -33.11
CA CYS A 18 -5.94 28.66 -31.92
C CYS A 18 -5.16 27.40 -32.30
N ARG A 19 -4.21 26.98 -31.46
CA ARG A 19 -3.65 25.63 -31.53
C ARG A 19 -4.79 24.66 -31.27
N ASP A 20 -5.27 24.01 -32.32
CA ASP A 20 -6.05 22.79 -32.20
C ASP A 20 -5.16 21.74 -31.51
N ASP A 21 -5.66 21.18 -30.40
CA ASP A 21 -5.14 19.94 -29.84
C ASP A 21 -5.22 18.88 -30.95
N LEU A 22 -4.08 18.49 -31.50
CA LEU A 22 -3.98 17.48 -32.55
C LEU A 22 -4.44 16.13 -31.97
N GLU A 23 -5.72 15.81 -32.10
CA GLU A 23 -6.26 14.48 -31.84
C GLU A 23 -5.60 13.48 -32.80
N LEU A 24 -4.88 12.50 -32.25
CA LEU A 24 -4.25 11.43 -33.02
C LEU A 24 -5.32 10.63 -33.79
N SER A 25 -5.01 10.20 -35.01
CA SER A 25 -5.91 9.30 -35.75
C SER A 25 -6.03 7.93 -35.08
N GLU A 26 -7.16 7.22 -35.28
CA GLU A 26 -7.36 5.88 -34.70
C GLU A 26 -6.20 4.89 -34.98
N PRO A 27 -5.60 4.83 -36.19
CA PRO A 27 -4.44 3.98 -36.44
C PRO A 27 -3.20 4.36 -35.62
N GLU A 28 -2.96 5.65 -35.42
CA GLU A 28 -1.83 6.15 -34.61
C GLU A 28 -2.03 5.81 -33.13
N GLN A 29 -3.26 5.95 -32.63
CA GLN A 29 -3.64 5.54 -31.28
C GLN A 29 -3.46 4.04 -31.05
N GLN A 30 -3.92 3.21 -31.98
CA GLN A 30 -3.75 1.75 -31.94
C GLN A 30 -2.26 1.37 -31.92
N SER A 31 -1.45 2.08 -32.72
CA SER A 31 -0.01 1.89 -32.80
C SER A 31 0.70 2.24 -31.48
N ALA A 32 0.32 3.35 -30.84
CA ALA A 32 0.85 3.77 -29.54
C ALA A 32 0.54 2.75 -28.43
N LEU A 33 -0.71 2.25 -28.41
CA LEU A 33 -1.13 1.20 -27.48
C LEU A 33 -0.32 -0.08 -27.65
N GLN A 34 -0.13 -0.53 -28.89
CA GLN A 34 0.66 -1.72 -29.18
C GLN A 34 2.11 -1.57 -28.72
N ARG A 35 2.75 -0.42 -28.99
CA ARG A 35 4.11 -0.12 -28.48
C ARG A 35 4.16 -0.14 -26.96
N SER A 36 3.18 0.46 -26.28
CA SER A 36 3.13 0.48 -24.82
C SER A 36 3.00 -0.93 -24.23
N LEU A 37 2.15 -1.77 -24.80
CA LEU A 37 2.00 -3.18 -24.37
C LEU A 37 3.27 -3.99 -24.61
N GLN A 38 3.92 -3.80 -25.75
CA GLN A 38 5.20 -4.45 -26.05
C GLN A 38 6.28 -4.03 -25.05
N PHE A 39 6.40 -2.73 -24.78
CA PHE A 39 7.32 -2.20 -23.79
C PHE A 39 7.02 -2.75 -22.39
N ALA A 40 5.77 -2.70 -21.92
CA ALA A 40 5.39 -3.24 -20.62
C ALA A 40 5.74 -4.73 -20.48
N THR A 41 5.51 -5.52 -21.53
CA THR A 41 5.83 -6.96 -21.52
C THR A 41 7.33 -7.24 -21.37
N SER A 42 8.19 -6.33 -21.84
CA SER A 42 9.65 -6.44 -21.66
C SER A 42 10.14 -6.02 -20.27
N GLN A 43 9.30 -5.39 -19.45
CA GLN A 43 9.67 -4.95 -18.11
C GLN A 43 9.47 -6.06 -17.06
N PRO A 44 10.14 -5.98 -15.89
CA PRO A 44 9.76 -6.75 -14.71
C PRO A 44 8.28 -6.57 -14.35
N HIS A 45 7.67 -7.59 -13.76
CA HIS A 45 6.22 -7.62 -13.50
C HIS A 45 5.68 -6.38 -12.74
N TYR A 46 6.42 -5.90 -11.73
CA TYR A 46 6.03 -4.73 -10.93
C TYR A 46 6.10 -3.38 -11.67
N LEU A 47 6.68 -3.35 -12.88
CA LEU A 47 6.71 -2.18 -13.77
C LEU A 47 5.70 -2.27 -14.91
N ARG A 48 4.76 -3.22 -14.84
CA ARG A 48 3.73 -3.40 -15.86
C ARG A 48 2.42 -2.79 -15.36
N PRO A 49 1.77 -1.90 -16.14
CA PRO A 49 0.40 -1.54 -15.85
C PRO A 49 -0.50 -2.75 -16.05
N VAL A 50 -1.61 -2.78 -15.33
CA VAL A 50 -2.69 -3.73 -15.55
C VAL A 50 -3.41 -3.39 -16.85
N ASN A 51 -3.43 -4.37 -17.75
CA ASN A 51 -4.25 -4.30 -18.95
C ASN A 51 -5.65 -4.88 -18.66
N SER A 52 -6.67 -4.02 -18.69
CA SER A 52 -8.07 -4.43 -18.57
C SER A 52 -8.58 -5.17 -19.81
N GLY A 53 -7.97 -4.92 -20.98
CA GLY A 53 -8.49 -5.37 -22.27
C GLY A 53 -9.73 -4.60 -22.75
N GLY A 54 -10.03 -3.46 -22.13
CA GLY A 54 -11.18 -2.62 -22.43
C GLY A 54 -12.34 -2.80 -21.44
N ILE A 55 -13.41 -2.04 -21.66
CA ILE A 55 -14.62 -2.07 -20.84
C ILE A 55 -15.38 -3.38 -21.11
N PRO A 56 -15.70 -4.19 -20.08
CA PRO A 56 -16.46 -5.41 -20.29
C PRO A 56 -17.83 -5.18 -20.92
N ALA A 57 -18.21 -6.08 -21.82
CA ALA A 57 -19.54 -6.04 -22.44
C ALA A 57 -20.64 -6.01 -21.36
N GLY A 58 -21.58 -5.08 -21.49
CA GLY A 58 -22.67 -4.86 -20.52
C GLY A 58 -22.35 -3.82 -19.43
N LEU A 59 -21.14 -3.28 -19.38
CA LEU A 59 -20.77 -2.17 -18.49
C LEU A 59 -20.53 -0.88 -19.29
N PRO A 60 -20.85 0.31 -18.71
CA PRO A 60 -20.55 1.59 -19.34
C PRO A 60 -19.11 2.06 -19.14
N ASP A 61 -18.43 1.62 -18.07
CA ASP A 61 -17.04 2.00 -17.77
C ASP A 61 -16.38 1.01 -16.77
N LEU A 62 -15.17 1.36 -16.32
CA LEU A 62 -14.37 0.58 -15.36
C LEU A 62 -14.46 1.10 -13.91
N LYS A 63 -15.30 2.12 -13.65
CA LYS A 63 -15.32 2.80 -12.35
C LYS A 63 -15.97 1.92 -11.28
N ALA A 64 -15.46 2.01 -10.06
CA ALA A 64 -15.97 1.26 -8.93
C ALA A 64 -17.44 1.60 -8.61
N SER A 65 -17.86 2.84 -8.85
CA SER A 65 -19.26 3.28 -8.66
C SER A 65 -20.23 2.50 -9.55
N THR A 66 -19.85 2.18 -10.79
CA THR A 66 -20.62 1.33 -11.72
C THR A 66 -20.79 -0.07 -11.15
N CYS A 67 -19.73 -0.67 -10.62
CA CYS A 67 -19.82 -1.95 -9.90
C CYS A 67 -20.70 -1.84 -8.65
N GLY A 68 -20.56 -0.72 -7.92
CA GLY A 68 -21.23 -0.43 -6.65
C GLY A 68 -22.74 -0.24 -6.76
N ALA A 69 -23.28 0.03 -7.95
CA ALA A 69 -24.72 0.06 -8.17
C ALA A 69 -25.40 -1.29 -7.83
N CYS A 70 -24.73 -2.40 -8.14
CA CYS A 70 -25.20 -3.76 -7.86
C CYS A 70 -24.48 -4.40 -6.66
N HIS A 71 -23.16 -4.23 -6.55
CA HIS A 71 -22.30 -4.83 -5.51
C HIS A 71 -22.09 -3.90 -4.30
N GLN A 72 -23.19 -3.39 -3.76
CA GLN A 72 -23.20 -2.28 -2.81
C GLN A 72 -22.32 -2.52 -1.58
N GLU A 73 -22.47 -3.66 -0.89
CA GLU A 73 -21.68 -3.93 0.32
C GLU A 73 -20.18 -4.05 0.02
N ILE A 74 -19.79 -4.68 -1.09
CA ILE A 74 -18.39 -4.81 -1.50
C ILE A 74 -17.80 -3.44 -1.81
N TYR A 75 -18.56 -2.59 -2.51
CA TYR A 75 -18.16 -1.23 -2.83
C TYR A 75 -17.95 -0.37 -1.55
N GLN A 76 -18.86 -0.47 -0.57
CA GLN A 76 -18.70 0.23 0.71
C GLN A 76 -17.48 -0.23 1.50
N GLU A 77 -17.07 -1.50 1.36
CA GLU A 77 -15.83 -1.99 1.96
C GLU A 77 -14.59 -1.44 1.25
N TRP A 78 -14.59 -1.51 -0.09
CA TRP A 78 -13.47 -1.04 -0.90
C TRP A 78 -13.24 0.47 -0.73
N ARG A 79 -14.29 1.29 -0.71
CA ARG A 79 -14.14 2.77 -0.73
C ARG A 79 -13.38 3.33 0.48
N ILE A 80 -13.40 2.62 1.62
CA ILE A 80 -12.68 3.03 2.84
C ILE A 80 -11.32 2.35 2.99
N SER A 81 -10.97 1.47 2.05
CA SER A 81 -9.73 0.69 2.09
C SER A 81 -8.50 1.57 1.81
N THR A 82 -7.33 1.03 2.13
CA THR A 82 -6.06 1.66 1.71
C THR A 82 -5.87 1.61 0.19
N HIS A 83 -6.49 0.66 -0.52
CA HIS A 83 -6.42 0.54 -1.98
C HIS A 83 -7.13 1.70 -2.69
N ALA A 84 -8.36 2.04 -2.26
CA ALA A 84 -9.09 3.20 -2.78
C ALA A 84 -8.37 4.53 -2.46
N ARG A 85 -7.49 4.53 -1.45
CA ARG A 85 -6.75 5.70 -0.96
C ARG A 85 -5.26 5.66 -1.27
N ALA A 86 -4.86 4.85 -2.26
CA ALA A 86 -3.45 4.65 -2.55
C ALA A 86 -2.85 5.81 -3.36
N TYR A 87 -3.65 6.69 -3.96
CA TYR A 87 -3.17 7.79 -4.80
C TYR A 87 -3.31 9.17 -4.12
N LEU A 88 -4.26 10.00 -4.55
CA LEU A 88 -4.41 11.39 -4.08
C LEU A 88 -4.67 11.50 -2.57
N ASP A 89 -5.26 10.47 -1.97
CA ASP A 89 -5.56 10.43 -0.54
C ASP A 89 -4.36 10.04 0.34
N ASP A 90 -3.18 9.78 -0.23
CA ASP A 90 -1.95 9.49 0.52
C ASP A 90 -0.92 10.62 0.39
N PRO A 91 -0.91 11.60 1.31
CA PRO A 91 0.03 12.72 1.28
C PRO A 91 1.50 12.30 1.28
N GLN A 92 1.85 11.18 1.92
CA GLN A 92 3.23 10.67 1.91
C GLN A 92 3.62 10.24 0.50
N PHE A 93 2.74 9.50 -0.19
CA PHE A 93 2.98 9.08 -1.57
C PHE A 93 3.10 10.28 -2.52
N ILE A 94 2.20 11.26 -2.40
CA ILE A 94 2.24 12.48 -3.22
C ILE A 94 3.52 13.29 -2.96
N ALA A 95 3.98 13.38 -1.71
CA ALA A 95 5.24 14.05 -1.38
C ALA A 95 6.46 13.33 -1.96
N GLU A 96 6.45 11.99 -1.99
CA GLU A 96 7.48 11.18 -2.66
C GLU A 96 7.46 11.37 -4.18
N LEU A 97 6.28 11.35 -4.79
CA LEU A 97 6.08 11.52 -6.23
C LEU A 97 6.57 12.89 -6.73
N ASN A 98 6.43 13.93 -5.89
CA ASN A 98 6.77 15.31 -6.20
C ASN A 98 8.18 15.73 -5.76
N LYS A 99 9.04 14.80 -5.33
CA LYS A 99 10.43 15.12 -5.02
C LYS A 99 11.11 15.75 -6.24
N PRO A 100 11.83 16.87 -6.09
CA PRO A 100 12.60 17.47 -7.17
C PRO A 100 13.61 16.48 -7.75
N ARG A 101 13.79 16.50 -9.07
CA ARG A 101 14.75 15.67 -9.81
C ARG A 101 15.54 16.53 -10.77
N GLU A 102 16.71 16.05 -11.16
CA GLU A 102 17.60 16.78 -12.08
C GLU A 102 17.10 16.69 -13.53
N GLY A 103 17.07 17.84 -14.21
CA GLY A 103 16.68 17.94 -15.61
C GLY A 103 15.27 17.38 -15.86
N ASP A 104 15.14 16.54 -16.89
CA ASP A 104 13.92 15.88 -17.33
C ASP A 104 13.68 14.51 -16.64
N SER A 105 14.28 14.26 -15.46
CA SER A 105 14.27 12.93 -14.83
C SER A 105 12.91 12.62 -14.23
N ASP A 106 12.32 11.50 -14.64
CA ASP A 106 10.96 11.11 -14.26
C ASP A 106 10.83 9.59 -14.04
N VAL A 107 10.52 9.21 -12.80
CA VAL A 107 10.24 7.81 -12.43
C VAL A 107 8.77 7.60 -12.03
N ARG A 108 7.92 8.62 -12.14
CA ARG A 108 6.52 8.55 -11.66
C ARG A 108 5.77 7.40 -12.32
N TRP A 109 6.06 7.12 -13.60
CA TRP A 109 5.50 5.98 -14.32
C TRP A 109 5.72 4.64 -13.61
N MET A 110 6.85 4.46 -12.90
CA MET A 110 7.14 3.25 -12.13
C MET A 110 6.19 3.12 -10.93
N CYS A 111 5.91 4.23 -10.25
CA CYS A 111 5.03 4.29 -9.09
C CYS A 111 3.56 4.03 -9.46
N HIS A 112 3.13 4.57 -10.60
CA HIS A 112 1.75 4.46 -11.05
C HIS A 112 1.30 3.03 -11.36
N ASN A 113 2.24 2.12 -11.68
CA ASN A 113 1.92 0.70 -11.91
C ASN A 113 1.35 -0.03 -10.68
N CYS A 114 1.57 0.50 -9.47
CA CYS A 114 0.98 -0.04 -8.23
C CYS A 114 -0.11 0.86 -7.64
N HIS A 115 -0.02 2.18 -7.83
CA HIS A 115 -0.89 3.16 -7.16
C HIS A 115 -2.12 3.56 -7.99
N THR A 116 -2.03 3.46 -9.32
CA THR A 116 -3.11 3.70 -10.29
C THR A 116 -2.97 2.67 -11.42
N PRO A 117 -3.04 1.37 -11.10
CA PRO A 117 -2.43 0.31 -11.90
C PRO A 117 -3.04 0.13 -13.30
N LEU A 118 -4.28 0.56 -13.55
CA LEU A 118 -4.90 0.40 -14.86
C LEU A 118 -4.23 1.31 -15.89
N ARG A 119 -4.06 0.81 -17.11
CA ARG A 119 -3.61 1.65 -18.23
C ARG A 119 -4.53 2.85 -18.44
N GLU A 120 -5.84 2.68 -18.31
CA GLU A 120 -6.84 3.74 -18.45
C GLU A 120 -6.74 4.84 -17.36
N GLN A 121 -5.97 4.60 -16.29
CA GLN A 121 -5.68 5.61 -15.26
C GLN A 121 -4.39 6.40 -15.54
N GLN A 122 -3.62 6.02 -16.57
CA GLN A 122 -2.37 6.68 -16.91
C GLN A 122 -2.62 7.83 -17.87
N GLN A 123 -2.20 9.04 -17.53
CA GLN A 123 -2.36 10.19 -18.43
C GLN A 123 -1.56 10.02 -19.74
N GLN A 124 -0.41 9.35 -19.65
CA GLN A 124 0.47 9.08 -20.77
C GLN A 124 0.83 7.60 -20.82
N LEU A 125 0.97 7.06 -22.02
CA LEU A 125 1.50 5.73 -22.25
C LEU A 125 3.03 5.78 -22.25
N VAL A 126 3.67 4.85 -21.54
CA VAL A 126 5.11 4.61 -21.70
C VAL A 126 5.32 3.64 -22.84
N THR A 127 6.04 4.06 -23.87
CA THR A 127 6.29 3.25 -25.08
C THR A 127 7.75 2.85 -25.27
N GLY A 128 8.65 3.36 -24.41
CA GLY A 128 10.08 3.06 -24.46
C GLY A 128 10.87 3.85 -23.42
N LEU A 129 12.20 3.75 -23.51
CA LEU A 129 13.15 4.51 -22.69
C LEU A 129 14.18 5.16 -23.61
N HIS A 130 14.50 6.44 -23.40
CA HIS A 130 15.62 7.08 -24.09
C HIS A 130 16.94 6.49 -23.58
N ALA A 131 17.74 5.94 -24.51
CA ALA A 131 19.01 5.29 -24.20
C ALA A 131 18.93 4.22 -23.10
N GLY A 132 17.77 3.57 -22.93
CA GLY A 132 17.55 2.52 -21.92
C GLY A 132 17.47 3.01 -20.47
N LYS A 133 17.41 4.33 -20.23
CA LYS A 133 17.37 4.90 -18.87
C LYS A 133 15.95 4.93 -18.31
N LEU A 134 15.75 4.33 -17.13
CA LEU A 134 14.42 4.20 -16.49
C LEU A 134 13.77 5.52 -16.13
N ASP A 135 14.56 6.57 -15.89
CA ASP A 135 14.08 7.92 -15.57
C ASP A 135 13.90 8.81 -16.81
N ARG A 136 14.02 8.23 -18.01
CA ARG A 136 13.86 8.90 -19.30
C ARG A 136 12.84 8.15 -20.15
N ALA A 137 11.65 7.96 -19.61
CA ALA A 137 10.55 7.30 -20.31
C ALA A 137 10.12 8.09 -21.57
N VAL A 138 9.86 7.36 -22.65
CA VAL A 138 9.22 7.90 -23.86
C VAL A 138 7.72 7.87 -23.63
N TYR A 139 7.10 9.05 -23.67
CA TYR A 139 5.67 9.21 -23.42
C TYR A 139 4.90 9.50 -24.70
N GLU A 140 3.74 8.86 -24.83
CA GLU A 140 2.74 9.14 -25.85
C GLU A 140 1.39 9.44 -25.18
N VAL A 141 0.52 10.18 -25.86
CA VAL A 141 -0.83 10.49 -25.37
C VAL A 141 -1.60 9.19 -25.15
N ASN A 142 -2.25 9.05 -23.99
CA ASN A 142 -3.18 7.94 -23.76
C ASN A 142 -4.61 8.37 -24.12
N PRO A 143 -5.17 7.92 -25.26
CA PRO A 143 -6.53 8.28 -25.66
C PRO A 143 -7.59 7.65 -24.74
N SER A 144 -7.22 6.61 -23.98
CA SER A 144 -8.12 5.94 -23.03
C SER A 144 -8.02 6.50 -21.60
N PHE A 145 -7.36 7.64 -21.40
CA PHE A 145 -7.18 8.21 -20.06
C PHE A 145 -8.51 8.70 -19.49
N ASP A 146 -8.88 8.16 -18.33
CA ASP A 146 -10.02 8.60 -17.52
C ASP A 146 -9.51 9.17 -16.19
N HIS A 147 -9.60 10.49 -16.05
CA HIS A 147 -9.16 11.20 -14.86
C HIS A 147 -9.97 10.83 -13.61
N GLU A 148 -11.26 10.52 -13.73
CA GLU A 148 -12.07 10.12 -12.57
C GLU A 148 -11.73 8.69 -12.14
N LEU A 149 -11.47 7.80 -13.10
CA LEU A 149 -10.96 6.45 -12.80
C LEU A 149 -9.62 6.52 -12.08
N GLN A 150 -8.72 7.45 -12.43
CA GLN A 150 -7.42 7.60 -11.76
C GLN A 150 -7.57 7.92 -10.27
N LYS A 151 -8.58 8.73 -9.89
CA LYS A 151 -8.85 9.08 -8.48
C LYS A 151 -9.23 7.88 -7.63
N GLU A 152 -9.77 6.82 -8.24
CA GLU A 152 -10.10 5.57 -7.53
C GLU A 152 -8.87 4.73 -7.16
N ALA A 153 -7.66 5.12 -7.57
CA ALA A 153 -6.42 4.44 -7.24
C ALA A 153 -6.46 2.94 -7.59
N VAL A 154 -6.35 2.02 -6.62
CA VAL A 154 -6.51 0.59 -6.89
C VAL A 154 -8.00 0.23 -6.84
N THR A 155 -8.68 0.39 -7.98
CA THR A 155 -10.13 0.19 -8.17
C THR A 155 -10.53 -1.28 -8.39
N CYS A 156 -11.84 -1.57 -8.46
CA CYS A 156 -12.39 -2.91 -8.73
C CYS A 156 -11.79 -3.54 -9.99
N ALA A 157 -11.76 -2.78 -11.10
CA ALA A 157 -11.27 -3.26 -12.38
C ALA A 157 -9.77 -3.60 -12.38
N ALA A 158 -8.96 -2.98 -11.52
CA ALA A 158 -7.54 -3.29 -11.38
C ALA A 158 -7.30 -4.77 -11.00
N CYS A 159 -8.17 -5.32 -10.15
CA CYS A 159 -8.09 -6.72 -9.73
C CYS A 159 -8.97 -7.63 -10.59
N HIS A 160 -10.18 -7.17 -10.92
CA HIS A 160 -11.22 -8.04 -11.46
C HIS A 160 -11.42 -7.98 -12.97
N VAL A 161 -10.76 -7.11 -13.73
CA VAL A 161 -11.00 -7.05 -15.19
C VAL A 161 -9.75 -7.42 -15.96
N ARG A 162 -9.87 -8.45 -16.80
CA ARG A 162 -8.83 -8.87 -17.76
C ARG A 162 -9.49 -9.29 -19.07
N ASP A 163 -8.89 -8.90 -20.18
CA ASP A 163 -9.38 -9.20 -21.55
C ASP A 163 -10.85 -8.79 -21.76
N GLY A 164 -11.29 -7.67 -21.17
CA GLY A 164 -12.67 -7.19 -21.29
C GLY A 164 -13.70 -8.08 -20.58
N VAL A 165 -13.29 -8.87 -19.58
CA VAL A 165 -14.18 -9.77 -18.83
C VAL A 165 -13.98 -9.59 -17.32
N VAL A 166 -15.08 -9.65 -16.56
CA VAL A 166 -15.04 -9.59 -15.10
C VAL A 166 -14.68 -10.98 -14.53
N LEU A 167 -13.52 -11.06 -13.90
CA LEU A 167 -13.01 -12.23 -13.22
C LEU A 167 -13.68 -12.41 -11.85
N GLY A 168 -14.03 -13.65 -11.54
CA GLY A 168 -14.53 -14.04 -10.23
C GLY A 168 -14.18 -15.50 -9.90
N PRO A 169 -14.45 -15.95 -8.66
CA PRO A 169 -14.12 -17.31 -8.25
C PRO A 169 -15.06 -18.40 -8.81
N PHE A 170 -16.19 -18.01 -9.40
CA PHE A 170 -17.22 -18.95 -9.85
C PHE A 170 -17.41 -18.99 -11.38
N GLY A 171 -17.32 -17.84 -12.05
CA GLY A 171 -17.37 -17.74 -13.52
C GLY A 171 -18.68 -18.15 -14.20
N ASN A 172 -19.70 -18.53 -13.43
CA ASN A 172 -21.01 -19.01 -13.90
C ASN A 172 -22.16 -18.20 -13.30
N SER A 173 -22.01 -16.89 -13.23
CA SER A 173 -23.07 -15.99 -12.77
C SER A 173 -23.95 -15.55 -13.93
N ASP A 174 -25.26 -15.56 -13.71
CA ASP A 174 -26.23 -14.81 -14.51
C ASP A 174 -26.06 -13.32 -14.19
N ALA A 175 -25.09 -12.69 -14.85
CA ALA A 175 -24.70 -11.31 -14.64
C ALA A 175 -24.96 -10.49 -15.92
N PRO A 176 -25.31 -9.20 -15.79
CA PRO A 176 -25.54 -8.33 -16.95
C PRO A 176 -24.26 -7.98 -17.70
N HIS A 177 -23.11 -8.53 -17.28
CA HIS A 177 -21.80 -8.33 -17.88
C HIS A 177 -21.05 -9.66 -18.01
N ALA A 178 -20.11 -9.73 -18.95
CA ALA A 178 -19.32 -10.94 -19.15
C ALA A 178 -18.54 -11.33 -17.89
N THR A 179 -18.56 -12.62 -17.52
CA THR A 179 -17.81 -13.15 -16.38
C THR A 179 -16.97 -14.36 -16.74
N ARG A 180 -15.84 -14.54 -16.05
CA ARG A 180 -14.95 -15.70 -16.22
C ARG A 180 -14.37 -16.14 -14.88
N LYS A 181 -14.22 -17.45 -14.71
CA LYS A 181 -13.57 -18.00 -13.51
C LYS A 181 -12.07 -17.66 -13.53
N SER A 182 -11.51 -17.25 -12.39
CA SER A 182 -10.06 -17.06 -12.23
C SER A 182 -9.56 -17.74 -10.97
N GLU A 183 -8.59 -18.64 -11.13
CA GLU A 183 -7.84 -19.24 -10.03
C GLU A 183 -6.80 -18.26 -9.46
N GLU A 184 -6.29 -17.33 -10.29
CA GLU A 184 -5.33 -16.31 -9.86
C GLU A 184 -5.93 -15.37 -8.80
N LEU A 185 -7.22 -15.05 -8.91
CA LEU A 185 -7.91 -14.27 -7.88
C LEU A 185 -7.91 -14.92 -6.49
N LEU A 186 -7.67 -16.24 -6.43
CA LEU A 186 -7.62 -17.03 -5.21
C LEU A 186 -6.19 -17.34 -4.75
N SER A 187 -5.16 -16.88 -5.48
CA SER A 187 -3.76 -17.16 -5.19
C SER A 187 -2.98 -15.88 -4.81
N PRO A 188 -1.82 -16.01 -4.14
CA PRO A 188 -0.94 -14.87 -3.85
C PRO A 188 -0.48 -14.09 -5.08
N ALA A 189 -0.50 -14.70 -6.28
CA ALA A 189 0.01 -14.10 -7.51
C ALA A 189 -0.68 -12.77 -7.87
N LEU A 190 -1.99 -12.66 -7.62
CA LEU A 190 -2.73 -11.40 -7.80
C LEU A 190 -2.12 -10.26 -6.97
N CYS A 191 -1.76 -10.55 -5.72
CA CYS A 191 -1.27 -9.55 -4.77
C CYS A 191 0.20 -9.19 -5.03
N THR A 192 1.01 -10.17 -5.41
CA THR A 192 2.46 -9.97 -5.64
C THR A 192 2.77 -9.21 -6.93
N ALA A 193 1.79 -8.92 -7.78
CA ALA A 193 1.93 -7.93 -8.84
C ALA A 193 2.39 -6.55 -8.33
N CYS A 194 1.88 -6.14 -7.17
CA CYS A 194 2.23 -4.86 -6.53
C CYS A 194 3.03 -5.03 -5.24
N HIS A 195 2.81 -6.13 -4.50
CA HIS A 195 3.45 -6.40 -3.20
C HIS A 195 4.79 -7.15 -3.30
N GLN A 196 5.35 -7.30 -4.50
CA GLN A 196 6.70 -7.82 -4.72
C GLN A 196 7.43 -6.94 -5.75
N ALA A 197 8.14 -5.92 -5.26
CA ALA A 197 8.91 -4.99 -6.05
C ALA A 197 10.26 -4.74 -5.35
N GLN A 198 11.21 -5.63 -5.62
CA GLN A 198 12.58 -5.53 -5.10
C GLN A 198 13.53 -5.15 -6.23
N ALA A 199 14.03 -3.92 -6.20
CA ALA A 199 14.98 -3.39 -7.16
C ALA A 199 15.74 -2.20 -6.57
N HIS A 200 17.03 -2.10 -6.89
CA HIS A 200 17.89 -0.99 -6.49
C HIS A 200 18.35 -0.26 -7.74
N PHE A 201 18.17 1.06 -7.77
CA PHE A 201 18.54 1.93 -8.88
C PHE A 201 19.49 3.01 -8.35
N GLU A 202 20.77 2.65 -8.26
CA GLU A 202 21.81 3.52 -7.68
C GLU A 202 21.91 4.87 -8.39
N ASP A 203 21.84 4.86 -9.73
CA ASP A 203 21.88 6.06 -10.58
C ASP A 203 20.67 7.00 -10.36
N LEU A 204 19.57 6.48 -9.81
CA LEU A 204 18.34 7.23 -9.58
C LEU A 204 18.14 7.61 -8.11
N ALA A 205 19.10 7.25 -7.25
CA ALA A 205 18.96 7.30 -5.79
C ALA A 205 17.61 6.70 -5.31
N LEU A 206 17.15 5.63 -5.97
CA LEU A 206 15.85 5.01 -5.75
C LEU A 206 15.99 3.53 -5.41
N ALA A 207 15.21 3.04 -4.44
CA ALA A 207 15.09 1.61 -4.17
C ALA A 207 13.62 1.22 -4.00
N CYS A 208 13.18 0.22 -4.77
CA CYS A 208 11.99 -0.54 -4.49
C CYS A 208 12.40 -1.67 -3.54
N ALA A 209 11.93 -1.66 -2.30
CA ALA A 209 12.37 -2.62 -1.27
C ALA A 209 11.22 -3.51 -0.76
N PHE A 210 10.20 -3.73 -1.58
CA PHE A 210 8.99 -4.46 -1.20
C PHE A 210 9.18 -5.95 -1.50
N ASP A 211 9.47 -6.74 -0.45
CA ASP A 211 9.76 -8.18 -0.53
C ASP A 211 8.65 -9.07 0.06
N THR A 212 7.46 -8.51 0.31
CA THR A 212 6.36 -9.19 1.02
C THR A 212 5.96 -10.52 0.41
N GLY A 213 5.95 -10.63 -0.93
CA GLY A 213 5.67 -11.88 -1.62
C GLY A 213 6.67 -12.99 -1.30
N ALA A 214 7.96 -12.67 -1.42
CA ALA A 214 9.06 -13.60 -1.14
C ALA A 214 9.17 -13.93 0.36
N GLU A 215 8.87 -12.98 1.24
CA GLU A 215 8.77 -13.22 2.68
C GLU A 215 7.65 -14.21 3.01
N PHE A 216 6.49 -14.04 2.37
CA PHE A 216 5.35 -14.92 2.55
C PHE A 216 5.63 -16.33 2.04
N GLU A 217 6.16 -16.45 0.82
CA GLU A 217 6.47 -17.73 0.18
C GLU A 217 7.42 -18.59 1.04
N LYS A 218 8.39 -17.96 1.72
CA LYS A 218 9.35 -18.64 2.60
C LYS A 218 8.80 -18.94 4.01
N SER A 219 7.57 -18.51 4.31
CA SER A 219 7.00 -18.61 5.65
C SER A 219 6.38 -19.97 5.94
N PRO A 220 6.24 -20.35 7.24
CA PRO A 220 5.42 -21.49 7.63
C PRO A 220 3.96 -21.39 7.18
N TYR A 221 3.41 -20.18 6.99
CA TYR A 221 2.02 -19.99 6.56
C TYR A 221 1.81 -20.42 5.12
N ALA A 222 2.74 -20.07 4.22
CA ALA A 222 2.68 -20.56 2.84
C ALA A 222 2.79 -22.09 2.77
N ALA A 223 3.69 -22.68 3.56
CA ALA A 223 3.83 -24.14 3.67
C ALA A 223 2.55 -24.83 4.22
N GLU A 224 1.79 -24.15 5.07
CA GLU A 224 0.49 -24.59 5.60
C GLU A 224 -0.69 -24.34 4.63
N GLY A 225 -0.42 -23.80 3.43
CA GLY A 225 -1.43 -23.57 2.40
C GLY A 225 -2.26 -22.29 2.63
N PHE A 226 -1.76 -21.36 3.45
CA PHE A 226 -2.40 -20.05 3.55
C PHE A 226 -2.22 -19.24 2.26
N THR A 227 -3.09 -18.24 2.06
CA THR A 227 -2.98 -17.22 1.01
C THR A 227 -3.19 -15.83 1.61
N CYS A 228 -2.74 -14.80 0.88
CA CYS A 228 -2.93 -13.40 1.27
C CYS A 228 -4.41 -13.09 1.56
N GLN A 229 -5.30 -13.61 0.71
CA GLN A 229 -6.74 -13.40 0.79
C GLN A 229 -7.36 -13.97 2.07
N GLN A 230 -6.81 -15.03 2.66
CA GLN A 230 -7.40 -15.59 3.88
C GLN A 230 -7.31 -14.65 5.08
N CYS A 231 -6.23 -13.88 5.20
CA CYS A 231 -6.03 -12.92 6.28
C CYS A 231 -6.51 -11.50 5.88
N HIS A 232 -6.16 -11.04 4.67
CA HIS A 232 -6.43 -9.66 4.24
C HIS A 232 -7.83 -9.46 3.64
N MET A 233 -8.48 -10.54 3.19
CA MET A 233 -9.86 -10.54 2.70
C MET A 233 -10.71 -11.58 3.47
N PRO A 234 -11.02 -11.35 4.76
CA PRO A 234 -11.76 -12.31 5.57
C PRO A 234 -13.03 -12.85 4.89
N LYS A 235 -13.31 -14.14 5.09
CA LYS A 235 -14.50 -14.79 4.53
C LYS A 235 -15.78 -14.14 5.06
N GLN A 236 -16.78 -14.00 4.20
CA GLN A 236 -18.11 -13.52 4.55
C GLN A 236 -19.17 -14.36 3.83
N GLN A 237 -20.25 -14.72 4.52
CA GLN A 237 -21.44 -15.30 3.88
C GLN A 237 -22.44 -14.17 3.63
N ARG A 238 -22.73 -13.88 2.37
CA ARG A 238 -23.70 -12.86 1.95
C ARG A 238 -24.03 -13.01 0.47
N PRO A 239 -25.13 -12.43 -0.03
CA PRO A 239 -25.35 -12.34 -1.46
C PRO A 239 -24.33 -11.39 -2.11
N LEU A 240 -24.04 -11.59 -3.40
CA LEU A 240 -23.14 -10.69 -4.15
C LEU A 240 -23.81 -9.37 -4.52
N VAL A 241 -25.13 -9.40 -4.70
CA VAL A 241 -25.99 -8.27 -5.07
C VAL A 241 -27.27 -8.34 -4.24
N GLY A 242 -27.97 -7.21 -4.09
CA GLY A 242 -29.27 -7.19 -3.40
C GLY A 242 -30.26 -8.20 -4.00
N GLY A 243 -30.98 -8.94 -3.14
CA GLY A 243 -31.95 -9.95 -3.56
C GLY A 243 -31.36 -11.29 -4.03
N GLY A 244 -30.02 -11.42 -4.11
CA GLY A 244 -29.37 -12.68 -4.45
C GLY A 244 -29.36 -13.71 -3.30
N ASN A 245 -28.97 -14.94 -3.61
CA ASN A 245 -28.75 -15.98 -2.60
C ASN A 245 -27.41 -15.78 -1.87
N PRO A 246 -27.36 -15.93 -0.53
CA PRO A 246 -26.12 -15.92 0.21
C PRO A 246 -25.14 -16.99 -0.28
N ARG A 247 -23.87 -16.60 -0.43
CA ARG A 247 -22.78 -17.50 -0.81
C ARG A 247 -21.46 -17.10 -0.14
N PRO A 248 -20.43 -17.96 -0.18
CA PRO A 248 -19.11 -17.58 0.28
C PRO A 248 -18.56 -16.42 -0.56
N THR A 249 -18.23 -15.32 0.10
CA THR A 249 -17.61 -14.11 -0.45
C THR A 249 -16.44 -13.69 0.44
N ARG A 250 -15.87 -12.52 0.14
CA ARG A 250 -14.68 -11.96 0.80
C ARG A 250 -14.91 -10.48 1.12
N ARG A 251 -14.34 -10.02 2.25
CA ARG A 251 -14.31 -8.61 2.63
C ARG A 251 -13.25 -7.84 1.83
N HIS A 252 -13.57 -6.64 1.38
CA HIS A 252 -12.69 -5.82 0.52
C HIS A 252 -12.10 -4.58 1.23
N TRP A 253 -11.85 -4.67 2.54
CA TRP A 253 -11.14 -3.62 3.28
C TRP A 253 -9.61 -3.69 3.12
N PHE A 254 -9.08 -4.87 2.80
CA PHE A 254 -7.64 -5.13 2.60
C PHE A 254 -6.75 -4.64 3.75
N GLY A 255 -7.22 -4.83 5.00
CA GLY A 255 -6.56 -4.27 6.18
C GLY A 255 -5.14 -4.77 6.40
N GLY A 256 -4.23 -3.87 6.75
CA GLY A 256 -2.83 -4.15 7.06
C GLY A 256 -2.40 -3.45 8.36
N SER A 257 -1.69 -2.31 8.24
CA SER A 257 -1.30 -1.54 9.45
C SER A 257 -2.48 -0.92 10.20
N MET A 258 -3.60 -0.66 9.50
CA MET A 258 -4.77 0.06 10.02
C MET A 258 -4.44 1.46 10.56
N ILE A 259 -3.42 2.09 9.98
CA ILE A 259 -3.10 3.51 10.14
C ILE A 259 -3.82 4.27 9.02
N ALA A 260 -4.64 5.25 9.37
CA ALA A 260 -5.34 6.06 8.38
C ALA A 260 -4.36 6.89 7.54
N LYS A 261 -4.66 7.08 6.25
CA LYS A 261 -3.79 7.88 5.36
C LYS A 261 -3.78 9.36 5.75
N GLN A 262 -4.91 9.86 6.25
CA GLN A 262 -5.12 11.22 6.74
C GLN A 262 -5.97 11.17 8.03
N PRO A 263 -5.90 12.19 8.91
CA PRO A 263 -6.68 12.21 10.15
C PRO A 263 -8.20 12.11 9.93
N VAL A 264 -8.73 12.68 8.86
CA VAL A 264 -10.18 12.65 8.54
C VAL A 264 -10.71 11.23 8.33
N PHE A 265 -9.85 10.28 7.97
CA PHE A 265 -10.21 8.88 7.71
C PHE A 265 -10.12 7.98 8.96
N GLU A 266 -9.73 8.54 10.11
CA GLU A 266 -9.47 7.74 11.31
C GLU A 266 -10.71 7.02 11.84
N GLU A 267 -11.88 7.66 11.80
CA GLU A 267 -13.14 7.07 12.27
C GLU A 267 -13.51 5.81 11.47
N GLU A 268 -13.47 5.88 10.14
CA GLU A 268 -13.78 4.75 9.26
C GLU A 268 -12.78 3.60 9.45
N ILE A 269 -11.49 3.91 9.59
CA ILE A 269 -10.45 2.90 9.81
C ILE A 269 -10.58 2.28 11.21
N ALA A 270 -10.91 3.08 12.23
CA ALA A 270 -11.12 2.60 13.58
C ALA A 270 -12.26 1.57 13.65
N ALA A 271 -13.36 1.81 12.91
CA ALA A 271 -14.51 0.91 12.87
C ALA A 271 -14.15 -0.50 12.35
N ILE A 272 -13.17 -0.63 11.46
CA ILE A 272 -12.79 -1.91 10.86
C ILE A 272 -11.57 -2.59 11.50
N ARG A 273 -10.84 -1.91 12.41
CA ARG A 273 -9.69 -2.50 13.13
C ARG A 273 -9.97 -3.82 13.84
N PRO A 274 -11.11 -4.01 14.52
CA PRO A 274 -11.39 -5.27 15.22
C PRO A 274 -11.42 -6.51 14.32
N HIS A 275 -11.58 -6.34 13.00
CA HIS A 275 -11.55 -7.44 12.03
C HIS A 275 -10.14 -7.90 11.66
N TYR A 276 -9.10 -7.14 12.04
CA TYR A 276 -7.71 -7.40 11.67
C TYR A 276 -6.85 -7.56 12.92
N PRO A 277 -6.50 -8.81 13.30
CA PRO A 277 -5.63 -9.04 14.45
C PRO A 277 -4.24 -8.44 14.21
N GLU A 278 -3.63 -7.99 15.30
CA GLU A 278 -2.29 -7.40 15.27
C GLU A 278 -1.25 -8.47 14.94
N GLY A 279 -0.31 -8.17 14.02
CA GLY A 279 0.75 -9.13 13.69
C GLY A 279 1.66 -9.48 14.88
N LEU A 280 1.86 -8.53 15.80
CA LEU A 280 2.70 -8.69 16.99
C LEU A 280 1.87 -9.01 18.22
N THR A 281 2.21 -10.12 18.89
CA THR A 281 1.79 -10.40 20.26
C THR A 281 2.91 -10.06 21.23
N LEU A 282 2.59 -9.31 22.29
CA LEU A 282 3.53 -8.87 23.32
C LEU A 282 3.07 -9.33 24.70
N PHE A 283 3.89 -10.12 25.39
CA PHE A 283 3.52 -10.66 26.70
C PHE A 283 4.73 -10.95 27.59
N TRP A 284 4.50 -10.98 28.90
CA TRP A 284 5.50 -11.41 29.87
C TRP A 284 5.48 -12.93 30.02
N LYS A 285 6.63 -13.57 29.87
CA LYS A 285 6.78 -15.02 29.94
C LYS A 285 7.17 -15.48 31.34
N ASP A 286 6.48 -16.52 31.82
CA ASP A 286 6.75 -17.22 33.08
C ASP A 286 6.79 -16.24 34.28
N LEU A 287 5.80 -15.36 34.36
CA LEU A 287 5.67 -14.42 35.48
C LEU A 287 5.47 -15.17 36.80
N PRO A 288 6.27 -14.89 37.84
CA PRO A 288 5.98 -15.40 39.17
C PRO A 288 4.69 -14.77 39.69
N LYS A 289 4.00 -15.47 40.61
CA LYS A 289 2.82 -14.91 41.29
C LYS A 289 3.20 -13.79 42.26
N GLU A 290 4.35 -13.94 42.91
CA GLU A 290 4.90 -13.03 43.91
C GLU A 290 6.43 -13.00 43.82
N LEU A 291 7.04 -11.89 44.25
CA LEU A 291 8.49 -11.74 44.37
C LEU A 291 8.89 -11.60 45.83
N ILE A 292 10.10 -12.07 46.16
CA ILE A 292 10.68 -11.87 47.48
C ILE A 292 11.14 -10.42 47.59
N ALA A 293 10.73 -9.72 48.65
CA ALA A 293 11.18 -8.36 48.92
C ALA A 293 12.72 -8.27 48.96
N GLY A 294 13.29 -7.26 48.29
CA GLY A 294 14.74 -7.06 48.24
C GLY A 294 15.52 -8.04 47.34
N SER A 295 14.87 -9.04 46.72
CA SER A 295 15.58 -10.00 45.88
C SER A 295 15.91 -9.42 44.49
N ALA A 296 17.03 -9.88 43.93
CA ALA A 296 17.35 -9.64 42.52
C ALA A 296 16.46 -10.54 41.64
N ASN A 297 15.85 -9.96 40.61
CA ASN A 297 14.89 -10.62 39.75
C ASN A 297 15.15 -10.33 38.28
N LYS A 298 14.64 -11.22 37.43
CA LYS A 298 14.73 -11.13 35.98
C LYS A 298 13.41 -11.53 35.36
N LEU A 299 12.72 -10.59 34.74
CA LEU A 299 11.49 -10.85 33.98
C LEU A 299 11.79 -10.89 32.49
N ARG A 300 11.01 -11.71 31.76
CA ARG A 300 11.16 -11.91 30.32
C ARG A 300 9.95 -11.37 29.60
N LEU A 301 10.17 -10.40 28.72
CA LEU A 301 9.20 -9.93 27.75
C LEU A 301 9.40 -10.70 26.45
N VAL A 302 8.31 -11.16 25.84
CA VAL A 302 8.33 -11.84 24.54
C VAL A 302 7.56 -11.00 23.54
N ALA A 303 8.24 -10.69 22.43
CA ALA A 303 7.66 -10.15 21.20
C ALA A 303 7.56 -11.30 20.19
N TYR A 304 6.35 -11.63 19.74
CA TYR A 304 6.09 -12.76 18.85
C TYR A 304 5.36 -12.30 17.60
N ASN A 305 5.94 -12.55 16.42
CA ASN A 305 5.21 -12.41 15.16
C ASN A 305 4.26 -13.61 15.01
N GLU A 306 3.08 -13.50 15.61
CA GLU A 306 2.12 -14.61 15.77
C GLU A 306 1.12 -14.70 14.63
N HIS A 307 0.83 -13.58 13.97
CA HIS A 307 -0.31 -13.48 13.07
C HIS A 307 0.05 -12.98 11.66
N ALA A 308 1.33 -12.68 11.37
CA ALA A 308 1.77 -12.31 10.04
C ALA A 308 2.55 -13.43 9.35
N GLY A 309 2.09 -13.80 8.15
CA GLY A 309 2.78 -14.74 7.26
C GLY A 309 3.99 -14.16 6.55
N HIS A 310 4.35 -12.90 6.80
CA HIS A 310 5.51 -12.20 6.24
C HIS A 310 6.28 -11.50 7.38
N SER A 311 7.37 -10.80 7.06
CA SER A 311 8.11 -10.08 8.10
C SER A 311 7.26 -8.99 8.75
N LEU A 312 7.57 -8.64 9.99
CA LEU A 312 6.87 -7.60 10.73
C LEU A 312 7.82 -6.46 11.13
N PRO A 313 7.58 -5.22 10.66
CA PRO A 313 6.68 -4.85 9.56
C PRO A 313 7.25 -5.22 8.16
N THR A 314 6.38 -5.54 7.20
CA THR A 314 6.75 -5.74 5.77
C THR A 314 6.42 -4.51 4.93
N GLY A 315 6.80 -4.53 3.65
CA GLY A 315 6.41 -3.54 2.65
C GLY A 315 7.34 -2.33 2.66
N ASP A 316 6.76 -1.15 2.87
CA ASP A 316 7.51 0.10 2.89
C ASP A 316 8.65 0.07 3.93
N PRO A 317 9.92 0.26 3.52
CA PRO A 317 11.07 0.19 4.41
C PRO A 317 11.09 1.25 5.53
N GLU A 318 10.27 2.30 5.44
CA GLU A 318 10.13 3.30 6.49
C GLU A 318 9.28 2.83 7.67
N ARG A 319 8.60 1.68 7.54
CA ARG A 319 7.73 1.12 8.57
C ARG A 319 8.55 0.61 9.76
N PHE A 320 8.07 0.85 10.97
CA PHE A 320 8.66 0.28 12.19
C PHE A 320 7.63 0.10 13.29
N ILE A 321 7.99 -0.74 14.26
CA ILE A 321 7.28 -0.95 15.51
C ILE A 321 8.18 -0.46 16.65
N LEU A 322 7.58 0.19 17.64
CA LEU A 322 8.22 0.49 18.91
C LEU A 322 7.59 -0.37 20.01
N ILE A 323 8.41 -0.99 20.82
CA ILE A 323 8.02 -1.73 22.02
C ILE A 323 8.64 -1.01 23.21
N ASN A 324 7.80 -0.62 24.17
CA ASN A 324 8.22 -0.08 25.45
C ASN A 324 7.71 -1.00 26.55
N ALA A 325 8.59 -1.39 27.46
CA ALA A 325 8.20 -2.10 28.67
C ALA A 325 8.94 -1.54 29.88
N SER A 326 8.24 -1.42 30.99
CA SER A 326 8.82 -0.93 32.23
C SER A 326 8.30 -1.68 33.45
N ILE A 327 9.15 -1.78 34.47
CA ILE A 327 8.84 -2.29 35.79
C ILE A 327 8.98 -1.12 36.74
N LYS A 328 7.87 -0.70 37.34
CA LYS A 328 7.81 0.44 38.25
C LYS A 328 7.45 0.00 39.66
N ASN A 329 7.94 0.69 40.68
CA ASN A 329 7.50 0.49 42.05
C ASN A 329 6.19 1.25 42.34
N ALA A 330 5.67 1.13 43.57
CA ALA A 330 4.44 1.78 43.99
C ALA A 330 4.48 3.33 43.92
N LYS A 331 5.67 3.94 43.95
CA LYS A 331 5.85 5.39 43.79
C LYS A 331 5.94 5.83 42.32
N GLY A 332 5.94 4.89 41.38
CA GLY A 332 6.10 5.14 39.96
C GLY A 332 7.56 5.22 39.48
N GLU A 333 8.54 4.98 40.36
CA GLU A 333 9.95 4.95 39.98
C GLU A 333 10.22 3.73 39.10
N VAL A 334 10.88 3.94 37.95
CA VAL A 334 11.25 2.88 37.00
C VAL A 334 12.45 2.12 37.55
N LEU A 335 12.25 0.84 37.86
CA LEU A 335 13.30 -0.06 38.33
C LEU A 335 14.06 -0.73 37.18
N SER A 336 13.38 -0.95 36.05
CA SER A 336 13.97 -1.49 34.82
C SER A 336 13.06 -1.15 33.65
N GLN A 337 13.65 -0.96 32.48
CA GLN A 337 12.90 -0.70 31.24
C GLN A 337 13.64 -1.24 30.04
N VAL A 338 12.88 -1.49 28.97
CA VAL A 338 13.38 -1.79 27.63
C VAL A 338 12.58 -0.98 26.62
N SER A 339 13.27 -0.42 25.63
CA SER A 339 12.68 0.34 24.53
C SER A 339 13.34 -0.14 23.24
N GLU A 340 12.54 -0.74 22.37
CA GLU A 340 13.05 -1.48 21.20
C GLU A 340 12.34 -1.02 19.93
N ARG A 341 13.13 -0.81 18.88
CA ARG A 341 12.63 -0.54 17.52
C ARG A 341 12.80 -1.78 16.66
N ILE A 342 11.70 -2.27 16.11
CA ILE A 342 11.67 -3.38 15.14
C ILE A 342 11.33 -2.81 13.76
N GLY A 343 12.21 -3.02 12.79
CA GLY A 343 12.04 -2.56 11.41
C GLY A 343 13.38 -2.30 10.74
N ALA A 344 13.37 -2.17 9.41
CA ALA A 344 14.58 -1.82 8.68
C ALA A 344 15.02 -0.38 9.00
N ARG A 345 16.32 -0.11 8.82
CA ARG A 345 16.88 1.25 8.79
C ARG A 345 17.57 1.44 7.45
N TRP A 346 17.29 2.58 6.84
CA TRP A 346 17.80 2.95 5.55
C TRP A 346 18.47 4.31 5.61
N GLN A 347 19.56 4.43 4.87
CA GLN A 347 20.08 5.70 4.40
C GLN A 347 19.47 5.92 3.03
N TRP A 348 18.88 7.09 2.78
CA TRP A 348 18.28 7.42 1.48
C TRP A 348 19.18 8.30 0.60
N SER A 349 19.99 9.16 1.22
CA SER A 349 20.89 10.10 0.55
C SER A 349 22.35 9.90 0.99
N PRO A 350 23.34 10.06 0.10
CA PRO A 350 23.21 10.37 -1.33
C PRO A 350 22.70 9.20 -2.18
N GLN A 351 22.74 7.97 -1.66
CA GLN A 351 22.20 6.78 -2.31
C GLN A 351 21.45 5.89 -1.30
N PRO A 352 20.42 5.16 -1.76
CA PRO A 352 19.63 4.27 -0.93
C PRO A 352 20.41 3.02 -0.52
N ARG A 353 20.63 2.86 0.79
CA ARG A 353 21.30 1.68 1.37
C ARG A 353 20.58 1.23 2.62
N LYS A 354 20.30 -0.08 2.70
CA LYS A 354 19.84 -0.72 3.93
C LYS A 354 21.00 -0.77 4.93
N LEU A 355 20.86 -0.09 6.06
CA LEU A 355 21.86 -0.03 7.14
C LEU A 355 21.72 -1.20 8.10
N SER A 356 20.48 -1.55 8.45
CA SER A 356 20.17 -2.71 9.28
C SER A 356 18.75 -3.20 9.04
N ASP A 357 18.50 -4.46 9.40
CA ASP A 357 17.20 -5.10 9.33
C ASP A 357 17.03 -5.98 10.56
N ASN A 358 16.09 -5.64 11.44
CA ASN A 358 15.72 -6.47 12.58
C ASN A 358 14.21 -6.74 12.61
N ARG A 359 13.54 -6.67 11.45
CA ARG A 359 12.15 -7.10 11.28
C ARG A 359 11.98 -8.51 11.84
N LEU A 360 10.80 -8.80 12.40
CA LEU A 360 10.51 -10.15 12.91
C LEU A 360 10.06 -11.05 11.78
N ALA A 361 10.77 -12.14 11.52
CA ALA A 361 10.33 -13.16 10.57
C ALA A 361 9.01 -13.80 11.03
N PRO A 362 8.23 -14.44 10.13
CA PRO A 362 7.04 -15.19 10.50
C PRO A 362 7.32 -16.21 11.60
N ARG A 363 6.55 -16.17 12.69
CA ARG A 363 6.74 -16.98 13.91
C ARG A 363 8.04 -16.76 14.67
N GLU A 364 8.81 -15.71 14.38
CA GLU A 364 9.97 -15.34 15.20
C GLU A 364 9.51 -14.87 16.58
N ARG A 365 10.20 -15.34 17.62
CA ARG A 365 10.06 -14.86 19.01
C ARG A 365 11.35 -14.18 19.43
N ARG A 366 11.25 -12.92 19.84
CA ARG A 366 12.35 -12.17 20.47
C ARG A 366 12.09 -12.00 21.95
N ILE A 367 13.08 -12.30 22.78
CA ILE A 367 12.98 -12.24 24.24
C ILE A 367 13.84 -11.09 24.74
N TYR A 368 13.23 -10.17 25.48
CA TYR A 368 13.92 -9.09 26.17
C TYR A 368 13.92 -9.36 27.67
N GLN A 369 15.03 -9.06 28.33
CA GLN A 369 15.24 -9.39 29.73
C GLN A 369 15.35 -8.09 30.54
N LEU A 370 14.49 -7.95 31.55
CA LEU A 370 14.50 -6.82 32.46
C LEU A 370 14.95 -7.30 33.84
N SER A 371 16.14 -6.88 34.23
CA SER A 371 16.73 -7.16 35.54
C SER A 371 16.49 -6.00 36.48
N PHE A 372 16.10 -6.29 37.72
CA PHE A 372 15.87 -5.30 38.78
C PHE A 372 15.94 -5.95 40.16
N THR A 373 16.02 -5.12 41.20
CA THR A 373 15.87 -5.55 42.59
C THR A 373 14.46 -5.20 43.07
N ALA A 374 13.72 -6.17 43.62
CA ALA A 374 12.39 -5.93 44.16
C ALA A 374 12.47 -4.96 45.35
N PRO A 375 11.55 -3.98 45.46
CA PRO A 375 11.54 -3.07 46.59
C PRO A 375 11.23 -3.83 47.90
N GLN A 376 11.48 -3.18 49.03
CA GLN A 376 11.24 -3.78 50.35
C GLN A 376 9.74 -3.87 50.71
N LYS A 377 8.91 -3.01 50.10
CA LYS A 377 7.47 -2.91 50.37
C LYS A 377 6.72 -2.46 49.11
N GLY A 378 5.42 -2.70 49.10
CA GLY A 378 4.51 -2.29 48.04
C GLY A 378 4.33 -3.34 46.94
N ALA A 379 3.71 -2.94 45.83
CA ALA A 379 3.58 -3.77 44.64
C ALA A 379 4.39 -3.17 43.48
N LEU A 380 4.74 -4.03 42.53
CA LEU A 380 5.30 -3.60 41.26
C LEU A 380 4.20 -3.41 40.23
N ARG A 381 4.40 -2.49 39.31
CA ARG A 381 3.58 -2.31 38.12
C ARG A 381 4.42 -2.63 36.89
N LEU A 382 3.94 -3.57 36.08
CA LEU A 382 4.55 -3.97 34.83
C LEU A 382 3.73 -3.35 33.71
N GLU A 383 4.31 -2.41 32.99
CA GLU A 383 3.65 -1.71 31.90
C GLU A 383 4.26 -2.15 30.57
N LEU A 384 3.40 -2.44 29.60
CA LEU A 384 3.77 -2.73 28.22
C LEU A 384 3.04 -1.77 27.29
N GLU A 385 3.73 -1.28 26.27
CA GLU A 385 3.15 -0.54 25.16
C GLU A 385 3.81 -0.99 23.86
N ALA A 386 3.01 -1.18 22.81
CA ALA A 386 3.51 -1.33 21.46
C ALA A 386 2.78 -0.38 20.50
N SER A 387 3.55 0.25 19.62
CA SER A 387 3.06 1.15 18.58
C SER A 387 3.69 0.82 17.24
N LYS A 388 2.98 1.15 16.16
CA LYS A 388 3.41 0.93 14.78
C LYS A 388 3.38 2.24 14.01
N TRP A 389 4.33 2.41 13.11
CA TRP A 389 4.61 3.68 12.45
C TRP A 389 4.88 3.46 10.96
N ARG A 390 4.43 4.41 10.16
CA ARG A 390 4.61 4.43 8.70
C ARG A 390 5.73 5.35 8.24
N ILE A 391 6.09 6.30 9.08
CA ILE A 391 7.06 7.35 8.82
C ILE A 391 7.60 7.82 10.17
N ASN A 392 8.89 8.14 10.22
CA ASN A 392 9.51 8.70 11.42
C ASN A 392 9.33 10.24 11.45
N ASP A 393 9.66 10.85 12.59
CA ASP A 393 9.52 12.30 12.78
C ASP A 393 10.35 13.12 11.78
N ALA A 394 11.62 12.73 11.54
CA ALA A 394 12.51 13.44 10.64
C ALA A 394 11.97 13.47 9.20
N ASN A 395 11.44 12.35 8.70
CA ASN A 395 10.83 12.26 7.38
C ASN A 395 9.50 13.02 7.34
N LEU A 396 8.70 12.95 8.41
CA LEU A 396 7.44 13.69 8.49
C LEU A 396 7.67 15.21 8.39
N ASP A 397 8.76 15.70 8.99
CA ASP A 397 9.18 17.09 8.93
C ASP A 397 9.79 17.44 7.57
N TYR A 398 10.68 16.60 7.03
CA TYR A 398 11.28 16.76 5.70
C TYR A 398 10.21 16.93 4.61
N HIS A 399 9.15 16.13 4.67
CA HIS A 399 8.04 16.17 3.72
C HIS A 399 6.92 17.17 4.07
N GLN A 400 7.02 17.90 5.19
CA GLN A 400 5.98 18.82 5.67
C GLN A 400 4.60 18.16 5.79
N LEU A 401 4.58 16.97 6.40
CA LEU A 401 3.41 16.09 6.51
C LEU A 401 2.72 16.12 7.88
N ARG A 402 3.25 16.90 8.83
CA ARG A 402 2.62 17.12 10.15
C ARG A 402 1.16 17.58 9.97
N GLY A 403 0.22 16.86 10.59
CA GLY A 403 -1.22 17.13 10.48
C GLY A 403 -1.88 16.69 9.17
N LYS A 404 -1.11 16.34 8.13
CA LYS A 404 -1.65 15.86 6.84
C LYS A 404 -1.79 14.34 6.80
N THR A 405 -0.90 13.61 7.46
CA THR A 405 -0.95 12.14 7.54
C THR A 405 -0.95 11.67 8.99
N VAL A 406 -1.49 10.48 9.25
CA VAL A 406 -1.35 9.81 10.55
C VAL A 406 -0.04 9.02 10.53
N PRO A 407 0.98 9.40 11.32
CA PRO A 407 2.32 8.79 11.23
C PRO A 407 2.40 7.41 11.85
N GLY A 408 1.52 7.10 12.80
CA GLY A 408 1.52 5.85 13.53
C GLY A 408 0.38 5.75 14.52
N ARG A 409 0.27 4.62 15.20
CA ARG A 409 -0.71 4.40 16.26
C ARG A 409 -0.18 3.44 17.32
N VAL A 410 -0.65 3.61 18.54
CA VAL A 410 -0.52 2.60 19.59
C VAL A 410 -1.57 1.52 19.32
N PHE A 411 -1.14 0.26 19.35
CA PHE A 411 -2.04 -0.88 19.11
C PHE A 411 -2.13 -1.84 20.30
N PHE A 412 -1.23 -1.71 21.27
CA PHE A 412 -1.23 -2.53 22.47
C PHE A 412 -0.79 -1.72 23.68
N ARG A 413 -1.53 -1.86 24.78
CA ARG A 413 -1.15 -1.39 26.11
C ARG A 413 -1.58 -2.44 27.12
N SER A 414 -0.74 -2.73 28.09
CA SER A 414 -1.14 -3.47 29.28
C SER A 414 -0.44 -2.94 30.52
N SER A 415 -1.11 -3.06 31.65
CA SER A 415 -0.56 -2.77 32.97
C SER A 415 -1.06 -3.84 33.91
N GLN A 416 -0.12 -4.50 34.60
CA GLN A 416 -0.45 -5.51 35.60
C GLN A 416 0.37 -5.30 36.87
N GLN A 417 -0.19 -5.71 38.01
CA GLN A 417 0.50 -5.66 39.28
C GLN A 417 1.17 -6.99 39.60
N LEU A 418 2.39 -6.92 40.13
CA LEU A 418 3.09 -8.07 40.68
C LEU A 418 3.35 -7.81 42.17
N LYS A 419 2.84 -8.71 43.00
CA LYS A 419 2.90 -8.56 44.45
C LYS A 419 4.27 -8.97 44.99
N LEU A 420 4.60 -8.42 46.15
CA LEU A 420 5.71 -8.88 46.96
C LEU A 420 5.19 -9.79 48.07
N ARG A 421 6.02 -10.74 48.48
CA ARG A 421 5.83 -11.59 49.67
C ARG A 421 6.93 -11.37 50.69
#